data_AF-A0A4R2EJR8-F1
#
_entry.id   AF-A0A4R2EJR8-F1
#
_cell.length_a   1.000
_cell.length_b   1.000
_cell.length_c   1.000
_cell.angle_alpha   90.00
_cell.angle_beta   90.00
_cell.angle_gamma   90.00
#
_symmetry.space_group_name_H-M   'P 1'
#
loop_
_entity.id
_entity.type
_entity.pdbx_description
1 polymer ?
#
loop_
_entity_poly.entity_id
_entity_poly.type
_entity_poly.pdbx_seq_one_letter_code
_entity_poly.pdbx_strand_id
1 'polypeptide(L)'
;MGNASNTGHANNLANLKKIVGITAELGAKYNPVQEMLKPVNIEKSVALGQKVLNEQQAAEVTYSEAVDARASLFDDLDKYSQRVVSIYAISGADAKSVENVKAVHRRMYPQHASKKGAATAEAQPNTRSSAQLGFEDKTSNFAQIASFVEANPKYAANEPELTKEAVRKYSADLIAANDRCAAAEGALESARIVRDRVFYDNDDSLYNIFRGIKLYVKGVYGTSSVEYKRISGVEFRCFK
;
A
#
# COMPACT_ATOMS: atom_id res chain seq x y z
N MET A 1 1.11 -11.80 6.58
CA MET A 1 -0.21 -12.43 6.80
C MET A 1 -1.27 -11.35 6.62
N GLY A 2 -2.03 -11.40 5.52
CA GLY A 2 -3.04 -10.40 5.19
C GLY A 2 -4.08 -10.96 4.21
N ASN A 3 -4.66 -12.12 4.49
CA ASN A 3 -5.54 -12.82 3.53
C ASN A 3 -7.01 -12.94 3.97
N ALA A 4 -7.40 -12.41 5.13
CA ALA A 4 -8.76 -12.58 5.65
C ALA A 4 -9.77 -11.57 5.05
N SER A 5 -9.35 -10.34 4.73
CA SER A 5 -10.24 -9.31 4.17
C SER A 5 -10.54 -9.55 2.69
N ASN A 6 -9.52 -9.84 1.87
CA ASN A 6 -9.68 -10.13 0.45
C ASN A 6 -10.56 -11.37 0.20
N THR A 7 -10.42 -12.41 1.04
CA THR A 7 -11.31 -13.57 0.98
C THR A 7 -12.74 -13.21 1.35
N GLY A 8 -12.95 -12.31 2.33
CA GLY A 8 -14.27 -11.79 2.68
C GLY A 8 -15.00 -11.11 1.52
N HIS A 9 -14.36 -10.13 0.87
CA HIS A 9 -14.99 -9.41 -0.25
C HIS A 9 -15.24 -10.31 -1.46
N ALA A 10 -14.29 -11.20 -1.80
CA ALA A 10 -14.48 -12.17 -2.87
C ALA A 10 -15.65 -13.14 -2.58
N ASN A 11 -15.78 -13.59 -1.33
CA ASN A 11 -16.89 -14.43 -0.89
C ASN A 11 -18.24 -13.70 -1.00
N ASN A 12 -18.29 -12.42 -0.63
CA ASN A 12 -19.50 -11.59 -0.82
C ASN A 12 -19.90 -11.50 -2.29
N LEU A 13 -18.94 -11.25 -3.20
CA LEU A 13 -19.20 -11.19 -4.63
C LEU A 13 -19.69 -12.55 -5.17
N ALA A 14 -19.11 -13.66 -4.71
CA ALA A 14 -19.54 -15.01 -5.06
C ALA A 14 -20.97 -15.29 -4.56
N ASN A 15 -21.31 -14.87 -3.34
CA ASN A 15 -22.64 -15.00 -2.77
C ASN A 15 -23.68 -14.15 -3.53
N LEU A 16 -23.30 -12.94 -3.96
CA LEU A 16 -24.14 -12.14 -4.85
C LEU A 16 -24.37 -12.86 -6.19
N LYS A 17 -23.31 -13.33 -6.86
CA LYS A 17 -23.43 -14.10 -8.11
C LYS A 17 -24.36 -15.32 -7.97
N LYS A 18 -24.32 -16.01 -6.82
CA LYS A 18 -25.22 -17.14 -6.52
C LYS A 18 -26.69 -16.72 -6.51
N ILE A 19 -27.05 -15.62 -5.82
CA ILE A 19 -28.46 -15.18 -5.80
C ILE A 19 -28.89 -14.59 -7.14
N VAL A 20 -27.98 -13.97 -7.90
CA VAL A 20 -28.23 -13.49 -9.27
C VAL A 20 -28.57 -14.66 -10.20
N GLY A 21 -27.84 -15.77 -10.11
CA GLY A 21 -28.18 -17.00 -10.84
C GLY A 21 -29.61 -17.48 -10.55
N ILE A 22 -30.04 -17.41 -9.28
CA ILE A 22 -31.41 -17.75 -8.90
C ILE A 22 -32.42 -16.76 -9.49
N THR A 23 -32.13 -15.45 -9.51
CA THR A 23 -33.02 -14.48 -10.17
C THR A 23 -33.14 -14.71 -11.68
N ALA A 24 -32.08 -15.17 -12.34
CA ALA A 24 -32.11 -15.51 -13.76
C ALA A 24 -33.01 -16.73 -14.03
N GLU A 25 -32.97 -17.75 -13.17
CA GLU A 25 -33.88 -18.91 -13.26
C GLU A 25 -35.36 -18.55 -13.10
N LEU A 26 -35.68 -17.49 -12.34
CA LEU A 26 -37.06 -17.00 -12.21
C LEU A 26 -37.59 -16.36 -13.51
N GLY A 27 -36.71 -15.96 -14.42
CA GLY A 27 -37.06 -15.37 -15.72
C GLY A 27 -38.00 -14.17 -15.58
N ALA A 28 -39.08 -14.16 -16.36
CA ALA A 28 -40.07 -13.08 -16.36
C ALA A 28 -40.77 -12.86 -14.99
N LYS A 29 -40.69 -13.82 -14.05
CA LYS A 29 -41.25 -13.67 -12.70
C LYS A 29 -40.37 -12.77 -11.81
N TYR A 30 -39.11 -12.55 -12.18
CA TYR A 30 -38.26 -11.54 -11.55
C TYR A 30 -38.37 -10.23 -12.33
N ASN A 31 -39.24 -9.34 -11.85
CA ASN A 31 -39.58 -8.07 -12.50
C ASN A 31 -39.63 -6.90 -11.49
N PRO A 32 -38.48 -6.47 -10.94
CA PRO A 32 -38.42 -5.34 -10.03
C PRO A 32 -38.57 -4.00 -10.76
N VAL A 33 -39.30 -3.07 -10.15
CA VAL A 33 -39.44 -1.69 -10.64
C VAL A 33 -38.17 -0.87 -10.40
N GLN A 34 -37.49 -1.13 -9.27
CA GLN A 34 -36.28 -0.39 -8.90
C GLN A 34 -35.13 -0.67 -9.86
N GLU A 35 -34.59 0.39 -10.47
CA GLU A 35 -33.59 0.29 -11.55
C GLU A 35 -32.37 -0.54 -11.18
N MET A 36 -31.79 -0.35 -9.98
CA MET A 36 -30.59 -1.08 -9.54
C MET A 36 -30.80 -2.61 -9.42
N LEU A 37 -32.06 -3.05 -9.31
CA LEU A 37 -32.42 -4.47 -9.19
C LEU A 37 -32.78 -5.10 -10.54
N LYS A 38 -32.80 -4.34 -11.63
CA LYS A 38 -33.00 -4.92 -12.96
C LYS A 38 -31.79 -5.78 -13.36
N PRO A 39 -31.99 -6.94 -14.03
CA PRO A 39 -30.92 -7.88 -14.36
C PRO A 39 -29.69 -7.22 -15.01
N VAL A 40 -29.90 -6.37 -16.02
CA VAL A 40 -28.82 -5.65 -16.72
C VAL A 40 -27.98 -4.79 -15.77
N ASN A 41 -28.60 -4.12 -14.80
CA ASN A 41 -27.89 -3.25 -13.86
C ASN A 41 -27.19 -4.06 -12.76
N ILE A 42 -27.76 -5.19 -12.35
CA ILE A 42 -27.08 -6.12 -11.44
C ILE A 42 -25.83 -6.70 -12.10
N GLU A 43 -25.92 -7.13 -13.36
CA GLU A 43 -24.76 -7.66 -14.12
C GLU A 43 -23.64 -6.63 -14.24
N LYS A 44 -23.98 -5.37 -14.57
CA LYS A 44 -23.02 -4.26 -14.57
C LYS A 44 -22.36 -4.08 -13.20
N SER A 45 -23.14 -4.14 -12.13
CA SER A 45 -22.63 -3.98 -10.75
C SER A 45 -21.72 -5.14 -10.36
N VAL A 46 -22.08 -6.39 -10.70
CA VAL A 46 -21.25 -7.57 -10.47
C VAL A 46 -19.92 -7.48 -11.24
N ALA A 47 -19.96 -7.03 -12.50
CA ALA A 47 -18.77 -6.80 -13.31
C ALA A 47 -17.87 -5.70 -12.71
N LEU A 48 -18.47 -4.60 -12.25
CA LEU A 48 -17.75 -3.53 -11.55
C LEU A 48 -17.12 -4.04 -10.25
N GLY A 49 -17.86 -4.83 -9.46
CA GLY A 49 -17.36 -5.48 -8.25
C GLY A 49 -16.14 -6.36 -8.50
N GLN A 50 -16.17 -7.16 -9.57
CA GLN A 50 -15.02 -7.97 -9.97
C GLN A 50 -13.83 -7.10 -10.39
N LYS A 51 -14.09 -6.03 -11.16
CA LYS A 51 -13.06 -5.10 -11.63
C LYS A 51 -12.33 -4.45 -10.45
N VAL A 52 -13.06 -3.88 -9.48
CA VAL A 52 -12.42 -3.17 -8.34
C VAL A 52 -11.65 -4.10 -7.42
N LEU A 53 -12.05 -5.38 -7.30
CA LEU A 53 -11.25 -6.38 -6.59
C LEU A 53 -9.92 -6.66 -7.30
N ASN A 54 -9.95 -6.81 -8.63
CA ASN A 54 -8.74 -7.05 -9.41
C ASN A 54 -7.80 -5.82 -9.37
N GLU A 55 -8.35 -4.62 -9.43
CA GLU A 55 -7.58 -3.36 -9.31
C GLU A 55 -6.94 -3.22 -7.93
N GLN A 56 -7.66 -3.54 -6.85
CA GLN A 56 -7.10 -3.55 -5.50
C GLN A 56 -5.98 -4.59 -5.37
N GLN A 57 -6.16 -5.80 -5.91
CA GLN A 57 -5.14 -6.84 -5.87
C GLN A 57 -3.88 -6.43 -6.63
N ALA A 58 -4.03 -5.82 -7.82
CA ALA A 58 -2.90 -5.31 -8.59
C ALA A 58 -2.15 -4.21 -7.82
N ALA A 59 -2.87 -3.26 -7.20
CA ALA A 59 -2.27 -2.22 -6.38
C ALA A 59 -1.53 -2.78 -5.15
N GLU A 60 -2.05 -3.85 -4.54
CA GLU A 60 -1.41 -4.53 -3.40
C GLU A 60 -0.08 -5.19 -3.80
N VAL A 61 -0.04 -5.83 -4.98
CA VAL A 61 1.21 -6.37 -5.54
C VAL A 61 2.21 -5.24 -5.82
N THR A 62 1.79 -4.18 -6.52
CA THR A 62 2.67 -3.03 -6.82
C THR A 62 3.22 -2.38 -5.55
N TYR A 63 2.41 -2.24 -4.49
CA TYR A 63 2.88 -1.74 -3.21
C TYR A 63 3.90 -2.67 -2.56
N SER A 64 3.64 -3.98 -2.55
CA SER A 64 4.59 -4.97 -2.02
C SER A 64 5.93 -4.91 -2.75
N GLU A 65 5.91 -4.90 -4.09
CA GLU A 65 7.13 -4.80 -4.91
C GLU A 65 7.90 -3.49 -4.65
N ALA A 66 7.19 -2.38 -4.46
CA ALA A 66 7.82 -1.09 -4.15
C ALA A 66 8.47 -1.10 -2.75
N VAL A 67 7.83 -1.72 -1.76
CA VAL A 67 8.38 -1.91 -0.42
C VAL A 67 9.64 -2.79 -0.47
N ASP A 68 9.59 -3.92 -1.17
CA ASP A 68 10.71 -4.85 -1.30
C ASP A 68 11.90 -4.20 -2.02
N ALA A 69 11.64 -3.51 -3.14
CA ALA A 69 12.68 -2.80 -3.89
C ALA A 69 13.34 -1.69 -3.06
N ARG A 70 12.57 -0.95 -2.26
CA ARG A 70 13.11 0.04 -1.33
C ARG A 70 13.96 -0.64 -0.26
N ALA A 71 13.46 -1.69 0.39
CA ALA A 71 14.20 -2.40 1.43
C ALA A 71 15.55 -2.90 0.92
N SER A 72 15.57 -3.59 -0.23
CA SER A 72 16.82 -4.09 -0.83
C SER A 72 17.83 -2.98 -1.12
N LEU A 73 17.37 -1.81 -1.59
CA LEU A 73 18.28 -0.69 -1.86
C LEU A 73 18.92 -0.14 -0.58
N PHE A 74 18.14 -0.07 0.51
CA PHE A 74 18.61 0.45 1.80
C PHE A 74 19.45 -0.55 2.60
N ASP A 75 19.32 -1.85 2.36
CA ASP A 75 20.18 -2.87 2.98
C ASP A 75 21.66 -2.65 2.63
N ASP A 76 21.94 -2.17 1.42
CA ASP A 76 23.31 -1.88 0.95
C ASP A 76 23.83 -0.49 1.38
N LEU A 77 22.96 0.41 1.83
CA LEU A 77 23.28 1.82 2.07
C LEU A 77 24.37 2.00 3.13
N ASP A 78 24.30 1.23 4.22
CA ASP A 78 25.24 1.38 5.34
C ASP A 78 26.67 1.01 4.89
N LYS A 79 26.82 -0.09 4.15
CA LYS A 79 28.12 -0.50 3.58
C LYS A 79 28.60 0.48 2.52
N TYR A 80 27.71 0.92 1.63
CA TYR A 80 28.07 1.83 0.54
C TYR A 80 28.51 3.20 1.07
N SER A 81 27.75 3.78 1.99
CA SER A 81 28.04 5.07 2.61
C SER A 81 29.39 5.07 3.34
N GLN A 82 29.73 4.01 4.06
CA GLN A 82 31.04 3.88 4.69
C GLN A 82 32.19 3.90 3.66
N ARG A 83 32.03 3.24 2.50
CA ARG A 83 33.04 3.26 1.43
C ARG A 83 33.22 4.67 0.88
N VAL A 84 32.12 5.37 0.59
CA VAL A 84 32.13 6.76 0.09
C VAL A 84 32.84 7.70 1.07
N VAL A 85 32.53 7.62 2.37
CA VAL A 85 33.19 8.44 3.41
C VAL A 85 34.69 8.14 3.48
N SER A 86 35.08 6.87 3.30
CA SER A 86 36.49 6.46 3.33
C SER A 86 37.27 7.02 2.16
N ILE A 87 36.72 6.95 0.94
CA ILE A 87 37.32 7.57 -0.25
C ILE A 87 37.38 9.09 -0.11
N TYR A 88 36.31 9.72 0.39
CA TYR A 88 36.30 11.16 0.63
C TYR A 88 37.44 11.61 1.57
N ALA A 89 37.71 10.83 2.63
CA ALA A 89 38.75 11.15 3.61
C ALA A 89 40.17 11.14 3.03
N ILE A 90 40.43 10.38 1.96
CA ILE A 90 41.74 10.32 1.28
C ILE A 90 41.80 11.19 0.02
N SER A 91 40.70 11.82 -0.36
CA SER A 91 40.55 12.62 -1.58
C SER A 91 41.06 14.07 -1.44
N GLY A 92 42.06 14.31 -0.58
CA GLY A 92 42.71 15.62 -0.43
C GLY A 92 41.81 16.76 0.10
N ALA A 93 40.68 16.43 0.73
CA ALA A 93 39.85 17.38 1.47
C ALA A 93 40.55 17.83 2.78
N ASP A 94 40.22 19.02 3.28
CA ASP A 94 40.74 19.48 4.57
C ASP A 94 40.12 18.72 5.75
N ALA A 95 40.82 18.70 6.88
CA ALA A 95 40.42 17.93 8.05
C ALA A 95 39.02 18.29 8.58
N LYS A 96 38.59 19.55 8.46
CA LYS A 96 37.27 20.00 8.90
C LYS A 96 36.17 19.48 7.97
N SER A 97 36.41 19.50 6.66
CA SER A 97 35.49 18.90 5.68
C SER A 97 35.34 17.38 5.88
N VAL A 98 36.44 16.66 6.14
CA VAL A 98 36.40 15.23 6.45
C VAL A 98 35.60 14.95 7.74
N GLU A 99 35.80 15.74 8.79
CA GLU A 99 35.06 15.56 10.04
C GLU A 99 33.56 15.86 9.88
N ASN A 100 33.20 16.85 9.07
CA ASN A 100 31.80 17.15 8.74
C ASN A 100 31.13 15.94 8.06
N VAL A 101 31.75 15.34 7.04
CA VAL A 101 31.20 14.16 6.36
C VAL A 101 31.05 12.98 7.32
N LYS A 102 32.04 12.73 8.18
CA LYS A 102 31.96 11.69 9.22
C LYS A 102 30.85 11.97 10.24
N ALA A 103 30.63 13.23 10.60
CA ALA A 103 29.53 13.62 11.49
C ALA A 103 28.16 13.34 10.85
N VAL A 104 27.98 13.63 9.56
CA VAL A 104 26.75 13.28 8.83
C VAL A 104 26.56 11.77 8.74
N HIS A 105 27.61 11.02 8.41
CA HIS A 105 27.55 9.55 8.37
C HIS A 105 27.14 8.95 9.72
N ARG A 106 27.66 9.48 10.84
CA ARG A 106 27.23 9.06 12.19
C ARG A 106 25.74 9.28 12.46
N ARG A 107 25.10 10.27 11.82
CA ARG A 107 23.66 10.54 11.96
C ARG A 107 22.78 9.55 11.18
N MET A 108 23.35 8.80 10.22
CA MET A 108 22.61 7.77 9.49
C MET A 108 22.24 6.57 10.36
N TYR A 109 22.92 6.40 11.50
CA TYR A 109 22.74 5.28 12.41
C TYR A 109 22.03 5.74 13.69
N PRO A 110 21.18 4.90 14.28
CA PRO A 110 20.65 5.14 15.62
C PRO A 110 21.80 5.31 16.61
N GLN A 111 21.86 6.46 17.29
CA GLN A 111 22.80 6.62 18.39
C GLN A 111 22.23 5.85 19.58
N HIS A 112 22.85 4.71 19.92
CA HIS A 112 22.55 4.08 21.20
C HIS A 112 22.95 5.07 22.30
N ALA A 113 21.96 5.57 23.04
CA ALA A 113 22.22 6.30 24.26
C ALA A 113 23.06 5.40 25.17
N SER A 114 24.30 5.78 25.45
CA SER A 114 25.05 5.16 26.53
C SER A 114 24.21 5.34 27.80
N LYS A 115 23.77 4.25 28.43
CA LYS A 115 22.93 4.29 29.64
C LYS A 115 23.48 5.29 30.65
N LYS A 116 22.79 6.42 30.81
CA LYS A 116 22.84 7.27 32.00
C LYS A 116 21.42 7.74 32.32
N GLY A 117 20.91 7.29 33.47
CA GLY A 117 19.82 7.94 34.21
C GLY A 117 18.40 7.47 33.88
N ALA A 118 17.59 7.28 34.93
CA ALA A 118 16.26 6.68 34.93
C ALA A 118 15.09 7.67 34.69
N ALA A 119 13.96 7.09 34.21
CA ALA A 119 12.54 7.52 34.28
C ALA A 119 12.15 8.83 33.54
N THR A 120 10.97 9.00 32.94
CA THR A 120 9.59 8.64 33.32
C THR A 120 8.66 8.40 32.10
N ALA A 121 7.46 7.87 32.39
CA ALA A 121 6.45 7.33 31.49
C ALA A 121 5.61 8.36 30.70
N GLU A 122 4.82 7.79 29.77
CA GLU A 122 3.58 8.30 29.14
C GLU A 122 3.70 9.09 27.82
N ALA A 123 3.71 8.33 26.72
CA ALA A 123 2.94 8.65 25.52
C ALA A 123 2.71 7.36 24.73
N GLN A 124 1.46 6.96 24.51
CA GLN A 124 1.13 5.95 23.50
C GLN A 124 1.56 6.49 22.13
N PRO A 125 2.49 5.85 21.41
CA PRO A 125 2.72 6.23 20.04
C PRO A 125 1.57 5.67 19.21
N ASN A 126 0.78 6.55 18.61
CA ASN A 126 0.11 6.20 17.36
C ASN A 126 1.18 5.57 16.46
N THR A 127 1.02 4.30 16.14
CA THR A 127 1.93 3.52 15.30
C THR A 127 1.85 4.01 13.87
N ARG A 128 2.36 5.21 13.64
CA ARG A 128 2.77 5.66 12.31
C ARG A 128 4.13 5.01 12.08
N SER A 129 4.14 4.06 11.16
CA SER A 129 5.24 3.14 10.86
C SER A 129 6.63 3.73 11.17
N SER A 130 7.24 3.27 12.25
CA SER A 130 8.59 3.68 12.69
C SER A 130 9.68 3.37 11.67
N ALA A 131 9.35 2.64 10.59
CA ALA A 131 10.22 2.39 9.45
C ALA A 131 10.28 3.57 8.46
N GLN A 132 9.23 4.40 8.36
CA GLN A 132 9.18 5.52 7.39
C GLN A 132 10.24 6.57 7.76
N LEU A 133 10.20 7.10 8.99
CA LEU A 133 11.17 8.10 9.48
C LEU A 133 12.64 7.66 9.31
N GLY A 134 12.94 6.36 9.41
CA GLY A 134 14.29 5.85 9.22
C GLY A 134 14.80 5.96 7.78
N PHE A 135 13.95 5.72 6.77
CA PHE A 135 14.37 5.76 5.37
C PHE A 135 14.54 7.18 4.85
N GLU A 136 13.62 8.09 5.18
CA GLU A 136 13.73 9.50 4.77
C GLU A 136 14.96 10.17 5.43
N ASP A 137 15.21 9.94 6.73
CA ASP A 137 16.37 10.48 7.42
C ASP A 137 17.68 9.94 6.85
N LYS A 138 17.77 8.62 6.61
CA LYS A 138 18.93 8.00 5.96
C LYS A 138 19.18 8.57 4.57
N THR A 139 18.13 8.82 3.80
CA THR A 139 18.21 9.42 2.46
C THR A 139 18.73 10.85 2.53
N SER A 140 18.18 11.67 3.42
CA SER A 140 18.60 13.07 3.60
C SER A 140 20.06 13.17 4.02
N ASN A 141 20.48 12.36 5.00
CA ASN A 141 21.88 12.31 5.43
C ASN A 141 22.81 11.84 4.30
N PHE A 142 22.43 10.81 3.53
CA PHE A 142 23.25 10.35 2.41
C PHE A 142 23.32 11.39 1.28
N ALA A 143 22.23 12.09 0.96
CA ALA A 143 22.21 13.17 -0.02
C ALA A 143 23.15 14.32 0.40
N GLN A 144 23.25 14.60 1.70
CA GLN A 144 24.24 15.54 2.22
C GLN A 144 25.68 15.04 2.02
N ILE A 145 25.96 13.75 2.23
CA ILE A 145 27.28 13.15 1.91
C ILE A 145 27.58 13.28 0.41
N ALA A 146 26.62 12.96 -0.47
CA ALA A 146 26.76 13.09 -1.91
C ALA A 146 27.07 14.54 -2.32
N SER A 147 26.44 15.53 -1.67
CA SER A 147 26.71 16.95 -1.91
C SER A 147 28.15 17.35 -1.53
N PHE A 148 28.70 16.79 -0.44
CA PHE A 148 30.10 16.99 -0.08
C PHE A 148 31.06 16.38 -1.12
N VAL A 149 30.75 15.18 -1.61
CA VAL A 149 31.52 14.49 -2.67
C VAL A 149 31.54 15.33 -3.95
N GLU A 150 30.39 15.84 -4.38
CA GLU A 150 30.28 16.71 -5.55
C GLU A 150 31.09 17.99 -5.39
N ALA A 151 30.96 18.66 -4.24
CA ALA A 151 31.63 19.92 -3.94
C ALA A 151 33.15 19.81 -3.80
N ASN A 152 33.70 18.61 -3.54
CA ASN A 152 35.15 18.43 -3.44
C ASN A 152 35.77 18.26 -4.85
N PRO A 153 36.51 19.25 -5.39
CA PRO A 153 37.11 19.13 -6.72
C PRO A 153 38.23 18.07 -6.79
N LYS A 154 38.81 17.67 -5.65
CA LYS A 154 39.88 16.68 -5.57
C LYS A 154 39.38 15.24 -5.37
N TYR A 155 38.07 15.06 -5.23
CA TYR A 155 37.47 13.73 -5.16
C TYR A 155 37.62 13.01 -6.50
N ALA A 156 38.42 11.93 -6.49
CA ALA A 156 38.66 11.07 -7.62
C ALA A 156 38.66 9.61 -7.14
N ALA A 157 37.88 8.76 -7.82
CA ALA A 157 37.81 7.33 -7.57
C ALA A 157 37.94 6.59 -8.91
N ASN A 158 38.71 5.50 -8.93
CA ASN A 158 38.88 4.67 -10.13
C ASN A 158 37.81 3.57 -10.18
N GLU A 159 37.28 3.20 -9.02
CA GLU A 159 36.18 2.26 -8.84
C GLU A 159 34.90 2.89 -9.39
N PRO A 160 34.29 2.30 -10.44
CA PRO A 160 33.14 2.90 -11.13
C PRO A 160 31.98 3.27 -10.19
N GLU A 161 31.74 2.46 -9.17
CA GLU A 161 30.68 2.64 -8.19
C GLU A 161 30.95 3.70 -7.13
N LEU A 162 32.19 4.21 -7.02
CA LEU A 162 32.57 5.27 -6.06
C LEU A 162 32.86 6.60 -6.74
N THR A 163 32.68 6.71 -8.05
CA THR A 163 32.74 7.98 -8.79
C THR A 163 31.70 8.97 -8.30
N LYS A 164 31.90 10.27 -8.56
CA LYS A 164 30.90 11.31 -8.19
C LYS A 164 29.54 11.01 -8.79
N GLU A 165 29.54 10.63 -10.07
CA GLU A 165 28.37 10.25 -10.84
C GLU A 165 27.62 9.08 -10.20
N ALA A 166 28.34 8.04 -9.75
CA ALA A 166 27.74 6.88 -9.08
C ALA A 166 27.15 7.25 -7.72
N VAL A 167 27.87 8.04 -6.90
CA VAL A 167 27.39 8.49 -5.58
C VAL A 167 26.13 9.34 -5.73
N ARG A 168 26.12 10.28 -6.68
CA ARG A 168 24.95 11.10 -7.01
C ARG A 168 23.78 10.24 -7.50
N LYS A 169 24.05 9.27 -8.37
CA LYS A 169 23.03 8.33 -8.87
C LYS A 169 22.42 7.54 -7.71
N TYR A 170 23.24 6.98 -6.82
CA TYR A 170 22.75 6.22 -5.68
C TYR A 170 21.88 7.08 -4.74
N SER A 171 22.26 8.35 -4.52
CA SER A 171 21.41 9.30 -3.78
C SER A 171 20.06 9.53 -4.47
N ALA A 172 20.03 9.67 -5.80
CA ALA A 172 18.80 9.83 -6.56
C ALA A 172 17.93 8.56 -6.54
N ASP A 173 18.56 7.38 -6.58
CA ASP A 173 17.86 6.09 -6.51
C ASP A 173 17.15 5.90 -5.16
N LEU A 174 17.77 6.32 -4.04
CA LEU A 174 17.14 6.29 -2.70
C LEU A 174 15.88 7.16 -2.63
N ILE A 175 15.97 8.38 -3.15
CA ILE A 175 14.83 9.32 -3.23
C ILE A 175 13.72 8.70 -4.07
N ALA A 176 14.04 8.21 -5.27
CA ALA A 176 13.07 7.61 -6.17
C ALA A 176 12.42 6.34 -5.58
N ALA A 177 13.15 5.56 -4.78
CA ALA A 177 12.60 4.38 -4.11
C ALA A 177 11.58 4.77 -3.01
N ASN A 178 11.85 5.83 -2.24
CA ASN A 178 10.90 6.36 -1.26
C ASN A 178 9.64 6.89 -1.94
N ASP A 179 9.80 7.71 -2.99
CA ASP A 179 8.68 8.30 -3.74
C ASP A 179 7.80 7.22 -4.37
N ARG A 180 8.41 6.17 -4.94
CA ARG A 180 7.68 5.02 -5.51
C ARG A 180 6.87 4.29 -4.44
N CYS A 181 7.44 4.05 -3.26
CA CYS A 181 6.72 3.41 -2.16
C CYS A 181 5.54 4.26 -1.70
N ALA A 182 5.73 5.57 -1.52
CA ALA A 182 4.67 6.49 -1.11
C ALA A 182 3.54 6.59 -2.17
N ALA A 183 3.91 6.65 -3.45
CA ALA A 183 2.93 6.66 -4.54
C ALA A 183 2.13 5.34 -4.62
N ALA A 184 2.79 4.20 -4.45
CA ALA A 184 2.12 2.90 -4.47
C ALA A 184 1.20 2.70 -3.26
N GLU A 185 1.58 3.21 -2.08
CA GLU A 185 0.73 3.22 -0.88
C GLU A 185 -0.56 4.03 -1.13
N GLY A 186 -0.43 5.25 -1.64
CA GLY A 186 -1.59 6.10 -1.97
C GLY A 186 -2.50 5.50 -3.05
N ALA A 187 -1.93 4.79 -4.03
CA ALA A 187 -2.70 4.07 -5.05
C ALA A 187 -3.49 2.89 -4.43
N LEU A 188 -2.88 2.13 -3.53
CA LEU A 188 -3.55 1.03 -2.82
C LEU A 188 -4.68 1.54 -1.92
N GLU A 189 -4.46 2.64 -1.18
CA GLU A 189 -5.51 3.28 -0.38
C GLU A 189 -6.68 3.75 -1.25
N SER A 190 -6.38 4.38 -2.38
CA SER A 190 -7.41 4.82 -3.34
C SER A 190 -8.22 3.65 -3.88
N ALA A 191 -7.56 2.54 -4.23
CA ALA A 191 -8.23 1.33 -4.71
C ALA A 191 -9.14 0.72 -3.63
N ARG A 192 -8.71 0.72 -2.36
CA ARG A 192 -9.52 0.26 -1.21
C ARG A 192 -10.77 1.13 -1.03
N ILE A 193 -10.63 2.46 -1.09
CA ILE A 193 -11.76 3.40 -1.00
C ILE A 193 -12.77 3.15 -2.14
N VAL A 194 -12.29 2.98 -3.37
CA VAL A 194 -13.17 2.71 -4.53
C VAL A 194 -13.92 1.39 -4.35
N ARG A 195 -13.22 0.35 -3.90
CA ARG A 195 -13.85 -0.94 -3.56
C ARG A 195 -14.93 -0.76 -2.49
N ASP A 196 -14.65 -0.04 -1.41
CA ASP A 196 -15.61 0.11 -0.30
C ASP A 196 -16.87 0.86 -0.72
N ARG A 197 -16.72 1.88 -1.58
CA ARG A 197 -17.85 2.57 -2.22
C ARG A 197 -18.73 1.61 -3.03
N VAL A 198 -18.11 0.80 -3.90
CA VAL A 198 -18.83 -0.17 -4.74
C VAL A 198 -19.47 -1.28 -3.91
N PHE A 199 -18.80 -1.78 -2.88
CA PHE A 199 -19.29 -2.91 -2.09
C PHE A 199 -20.32 -2.51 -1.04
N TYR A 200 -20.19 -1.33 -0.43
CA TYR A 200 -20.88 -1.02 0.82
C TYR A 200 -21.51 0.38 0.89
N ASP A 201 -20.83 1.42 0.42
CA ASP A 201 -21.21 2.78 0.81
C ASP A 201 -22.17 3.46 -0.19
N ASN A 202 -22.11 3.15 -1.48
CA ASN A 202 -23.03 3.73 -2.45
C ASN A 202 -24.48 3.22 -2.26
N ASP A 203 -25.46 4.02 -2.66
CA ASP A 203 -26.87 3.62 -2.65
C ASP A 203 -27.11 2.36 -3.51
N ASP A 204 -26.44 2.27 -4.66
CA ASP A 204 -26.43 1.12 -5.57
C ASP A 204 -25.30 0.12 -5.29
N SER A 205 -24.73 0.14 -4.08
CA SER A 205 -23.68 -0.80 -3.68
C SER A 205 -24.11 -2.25 -3.79
N LEU A 206 -23.13 -3.15 -3.92
CA LEU A 206 -23.38 -4.59 -3.98
C LEU A 206 -24.14 -5.11 -2.75
N TYR A 207 -23.87 -4.54 -1.57
CA TYR A 207 -24.61 -4.84 -0.36
C TYR A 207 -26.11 -4.47 -0.48
N ASN A 208 -26.42 -3.27 -0.97
CA ASN A 208 -27.80 -2.83 -1.14
C ASN A 208 -28.52 -3.60 -2.24
N ILE A 209 -27.85 -3.90 -3.36
CA ILE A 209 -28.38 -4.78 -4.41
C ILE A 209 -28.68 -6.17 -3.83
N PHE A 210 -27.73 -6.76 -3.09
CA PHE A 210 -27.89 -8.09 -2.48
C PHE A 210 -29.13 -8.14 -1.57
N ARG A 211 -29.29 -7.12 -0.70
CA ARG A 211 -30.46 -7.02 0.18
C ARG A 211 -31.75 -6.78 -0.60
N GLY A 212 -31.70 -5.92 -1.61
CA GLY A 212 -32.86 -5.61 -2.47
C GLY A 212 -33.38 -6.83 -3.21
N ILE A 213 -32.50 -7.67 -3.76
CA ILE A 213 -32.87 -8.95 -4.39
C ILE A 213 -33.62 -9.84 -3.37
N LYS A 214 -33.06 -10.02 -2.16
CA LYS A 214 -33.69 -10.86 -1.13
C LYS A 214 -35.06 -10.32 -0.71
N LEU A 215 -35.19 -9.01 -0.53
CA LEU A 215 -36.45 -8.37 -0.19
C LEU A 215 -37.48 -8.48 -1.30
N TYR A 216 -37.07 -8.31 -2.56
CA TYR A 216 -37.96 -8.47 -3.71
C TYR A 216 -38.53 -9.88 -3.78
N VAL A 217 -37.67 -10.91 -3.75
CA VAL A 217 -38.10 -12.32 -3.79
C VAL A 217 -38.97 -12.66 -2.58
N LYS A 218 -38.63 -12.17 -1.38
CA LYS A 218 -39.48 -12.31 -0.18
C LYS A 218 -40.85 -11.68 -0.38
N GLY A 219 -40.92 -10.49 -0.97
CA GLY A 219 -42.17 -9.76 -1.18
C GLY A 219 -43.08 -10.42 -2.21
N VAL A 220 -42.51 -10.93 -3.32
CA VAL A 220 -43.28 -11.58 -4.39
C VAL A 220 -43.78 -12.97 -3.97
N TYR A 221 -42.94 -13.78 -3.31
CA TYR A 221 -43.25 -15.20 -3.05
C TYR A 221 -43.62 -15.50 -1.60
N GLY A 222 -43.31 -14.61 -0.66
CA GLY A 222 -43.48 -14.85 0.78
C GLY A 222 -42.33 -15.65 1.41
N THR A 223 -42.26 -15.63 2.74
CA THR A 223 -41.15 -16.20 3.52
C THR A 223 -41.06 -17.72 3.51
N SER A 224 -42.19 -18.41 3.30
CA SER A 224 -42.26 -19.88 3.33
C SER A 224 -42.02 -20.53 1.97
N SER A 225 -41.91 -19.72 0.91
CA SER A 225 -41.74 -20.16 -0.48
C SER A 225 -40.42 -20.89 -0.70
N VAL A 226 -40.41 -21.77 -1.71
CA VAL A 226 -39.18 -22.48 -2.10
C VAL A 226 -38.17 -21.49 -2.70
N GLU A 227 -38.65 -20.49 -3.45
CA GLU A 227 -37.85 -19.43 -4.07
C GLU A 227 -37.08 -18.62 -3.02
N TYR A 228 -37.77 -18.13 -1.98
CA TYR A 228 -37.10 -17.35 -0.93
C TYR A 228 -36.15 -18.21 -0.08
N LYS A 229 -36.50 -19.46 0.21
CA LYS A 229 -35.63 -20.37 0.98
C LYS A 229 -34.29 -20.66 0.29
N ARG A 230 -34.23 -20.60 -1.04
CA ARG A 230 -32.97 -20.79 -1.80
C ARG A 230 -31.95 -19.67 -1.57
N ILE A 231 -32.41 -18.46 -1.24
CA ILE A 231 -31.55 -17.28 -1.07
C ILE A 231 -31.48 -16.78 0.39
N SER A 232 -32.42 -17.17 1.25
CA SER A 232 -32.57 -16.63 2.60
C SER A 232 -31.34 -16.85 3.48
N GLY A 233 -30.69 -18.01 3.37
CA GLY A 233 -29.47 -18.36 4.11
C GLY A 233 -28.16 -17.84 3.51
N VAL A 234 -28.19 -17.20 2.34
CA VAL A 234 -26.98 -16.61 1.75
C VAL A 234 -26.69 -15.29 2.47
N GLU A 235 -25.42 -15.06 2.83
CA GLU A 235 -24.96 -13.89 3.56
C GLU A 235 -24.09 -12.96 2.70
N PHE A 236 -24.15 -11.67 3.01
CA PHE A 236 -23.24 -10.65 2.51
C PHE A 236 -22.83 -9.79 3.70
N ARG A 237 -21.53 -9.81 4.05
CA ARG A 237 -21.01 -9.17 5.27
C ARG A 237 -20.31 -7.85 4.94
N CYS A 238 -20.52 -6.83 5.76
CA CYS A 238 -19.75 -5.60 5.66
C CYS A 238 -18.42 -5.78 6.37
N PHE A 239 -17.32 -5.64 5.64
CA PHE A 239 -15.97 -5.58 6.18
C PHE A 239 -15.55 -4.12 6.01
N LYS A 240 -15.59 -3.35 7.12
CA LYS A 240 -15.06 -1.99 7.19
C LYS A 240 -13.74 -2.04 7.94
#